data_AF-A0A1V5LJ41-F1
#
_entry.id   AF-A0A1V5LJ41-F1
#
_cell.length_a   1.000
_cell.length_b   1.000
_cell.length_c   1.000
_cell.angle_alpha   90.00
_cell.angle_beta   90.00
_cell.angle_gamma   90.00
#
_symmetry.space_group_name_H-M   'P 1'
#
loop_
_entity.id
_entity.type
_entity.pdbx_description
1 polymer ?
#
loop_
_entity_poly.entity_id
_entity_poly.type
_entity_poly.pdbx_seq_one_letter_code
_entity_poly.pdbx_strand_id
1 'polypeptide(L)'
;MSIGALTVNTFDPPPLRAVEVTAQVEPGERVAAIRSIRQDRLEVSPGDSLHLTMTLQRTSGQEIRFTQCVVLPRYLQSSTLTVIAGGAAGLIQAEMQSNPDKYRPDSFSQLCALLEERRTSDNLYLQIREPARGMVVDGEELTGLPPSILRTMNGRGSERILRDRVLAEWAIPADCEITGLKRMTVRITQPRTNWPDDVQDGTEQLFLE
;
A
#
# COMPACT_ATOMS: atom_id res chain seq x y z
N MET A 1 12.66 -6.99 10.86
CA MET A 1 12.47 -7.67 12.16
C MET A 1 13.53 -8.77 12.32
N SER A 2 14.18 -8.87 13.47
CA SER A 2 15.23 -9.86 13.76
C SER A 2 14.65 -11.16 14.32
N ILE A 3 15.47 -12.23 14.40
CA ILE A 3 15.14 -13.48 15.10
C ILE A 3 14.69 -13.25 16.55
N GLY A 4 15.13 -12.13 17.15
CA GLY A 4 14.71 -11.67 18.47
C GLY A 4 13.19 -11.53 18.62
N ALA A 5 12.45 -11.24 17.54
CA ALA A 5 10.99 -11.17 17.60
C ALA A 5 10.33 -12.53 17.92
N LEU A 6 10.96 -13.64 17.54
CA LEU A 6 10.46 -15.00 17.84
C LEU A 6 10.78 -15.45 19.27
N THR A 7 11.89 -14.98 19.82
CA THR A 7 12.37 -15.37 21.16
C THR A 7 11.97 -14.40 22.27
N VAL A 8 11.70 -13.14 21.92
CA VAL A 8 11.32 -12.05 22.83
C VAL A 8 9.98 -11.49 22.37
N ASN A 9 8.92 -12.24 22.64
CA ASN A 9 7.55 -11.77 22.47
C ASN A 9 6.71 -12.15 23.70
N THR A 10 5.57 -11.49 23.84
CA THR A 10 4.62 -11.70 24.95
C THR A 10 3.61 -12.80 24.66
N PHE A 11 3.73 -13.49 23.53
CA PHE A 11 2.88 -14.63 23.19
C PHE A 11 3.42 -15.89 23.87
N ASP A 12 2.67 -16.99 23.82
CA ASP A 12 3.11 -18.30 24.31
C ASP A 12 3.65 -19.11 23.13
N PRO A 13 4.93 -18.93 22.71
CA PRO A 13 5.48 -19.62 21.55
C PRO A 13 5.69 -21.11 21.85
N PRO A 14 5.54 -22.00 20.85
CA PRO A 14 5.98 -23.38 20.97
C PRO A 14 7.50 -23.45 21.21
N PRO A 15 8.00 -24.54 21.84
CA PRO A 15 9.43 -24.67 22.14
C PRO A 15 10.29 -24.68 20.87
N LEU A 16 11.27 -23.78 20.80
CA LEU A 16 12.21 -23.69 19.69
C LEU A 16 13.16 -24.90 19.69
N ARG A 17 13.08 -25.73 18.65
CA ARG A 17 13.89 -26.95 18.54
C ARG A 17 15.30 -26.70 18.01
N ALA A 18 15.42 -25.94 16.92
CA ALA A 18 16.68 -25.63 16.25
C ALA A 18 16.54 -24.41 15.35
N VAL A 19 17.66 -23.73 15.08
CA VAL A 19 17.77 -22.65 14.09
C VAL A 19 18.94 -22.99 13.18
N GLU A 20 18.68 -23.14 11.89
CA GLU A 20 19.71 -23.36 10.88
C GLU A 20 19.83 -22.11 10.02
N VAL A 21 21.06 -21.59 9.86
CA VAL A 21 21.33 -20.39 9.08
C VAL A 21 22.39 -20.72 8.03
N THR A 22 22.02 -20.54 6.77
CA THR A 22 22.95 -20.66 5.64
C THR A 22 23.18 -19.28 5.06
N ALA A 23 24.45 -18.89 4.92
CA ALA A 23 24.84 -17.63 4.32
C ALA A 23 25.83 -17.89 3.19
N GLN A 24 25.62 -17.21 2.05
CA GLN A 24 26.54 -17.19 0.93
C GLN A 24 27.02 -15.75 0.75
N VAL A 25 28.33 -15.57 0.66
CA VAL A 25 28.96 -14.26 0.44
C VAL A 25 29.44 -14.21 -0.99
N GLU A 26 28.90 -13.29 -1.76
CA GLU A 26 29.34 -13.04 -3.14
C GLU A 26 30.11 -11.71 -3.21
N PRO A 27 31.24 -11.66 -3.93
CA PRO A 27 31.94 -10.40 -4.19
C PRO A 27 31.11 -9.47 -5.08
N GLY A 28 31.07 -8.18 -4.74
CA GLY A 28 30.45 -7.13 -5.55
C GLY A 28 29.41 -6.32 -4.79
N GLU A 29 29.28 -5.04 -5.13
CA GLU A 29 28.25 -4.18 -4.56
C GLU A 29 26.94 -4.33 -5.35
N ARG A 30 25.96 -4.96 -4.71
CA ARG A 30 24.60 -5.10 -5.25
C ARG A 30 23.63 -4.18 -4.52
N VAL A 31 23.98 -2.91 -4.40
CA VAL A 31 23.12 -1.90 -3.74
C VAL A 31 22.76 -0.79 -4.71
N ALA A 32 21.49 -0.40 -4.74
CA ALA A 32 21.01 0.75 -5.48
C ALA A 32 20.04 1.58 -4.64
N ALA A 33 20.09 2.90 -4.79
CA ALA A 33 19.14 3.81 -4.16
C ALA A 33 18.08 4.24 -5.17
N ILE A 34 16.82 4.32 -4.74
CA ILE A 34 15.78 4.90 -5.59
C ILE A 34 15.97 6.42 -5.73
N ARG A 35 16.22 6.85 -6.97
CA ARG A 35 16.49 8.26 -7.30
C ARG A 35 15.22 9.02 -7.62
N SER A 36 14.31 8.44 -8.40
CA SER A 36 13.10 9.13 -8.84
C SER A 36 12.00 8.17 -9.26
N ILE A 37 10.76 8.65 -9.17
CA ILE A 37 9.59 8.10 -9.85
C ILE A 37 9.11 9.20 -10.79
N ARG A 38 8.78 8.85 -12.03
CA ARG A 38 8.20 9.75 -13.03
C ARG A 38 6.97 9.09 -13.64
N GLN A 39 5.99 9.90 -13.99
CA GLN A 39 4.77 9.48 -14.66
C GLN A 39 4.74 10.08 -16.06
N ASP A 40 4.12 9.37 -17.01
CA ASP A 40 3.94 9.85 -18.38
C ASP A 40 2.87 10.96 -18.50
N ARG A 41 1.89 11.00 -17.58
CA ARG A 41 0.79 11.97 -17.58
C ARG A 41 0.57 12.59 -16.21
N LEU A 42 0.21 13.87 -16.17
CA LEU A 42 -0.08 14.61 -14.92
C LEU A 42 -1.49 14.36 -14.37
N GLU A 43 -2.44 14.14 -15.28
CA GLU A 43 -3.84 13.91 -14.99
C GLU A 43 -4.29 12.64 -15.70
N VAL A 44 -5.01 11.79 -14.97
CA VAL A 44 -5.52 10.51 -15.46
C VAL A 44 -6.94 10.30 -14.93
N SER A 45 -7.75 9.57 -15.69
CA SER A 45 -9.12 9.24 -15.31
C SER A 45 -9.22 7.82 -14.77
N PRO A 46 -10.25 7.48 -13.98
CA PRO A 46 -10.53 6.09 -13.64
C PRO A 46 -10.63 5.21 -14.88
N GLY A 47 -9.93 4.07 -14.91
CA GLY A 47 -9.85 3.20 -16.08
C GLY A 47 -8.68 3.48 -17.03
N ASP A 48 -7.98 4.60 -16.88
CA ASP A 48 -6.81 4.91 -17.71
C ASP A 48 -5.59 4.07 -17.31
N SER A 49 -4.68 3.90 -18.27
CA SER A 49 -3.35 3.35 -18.04
C SER A 49 -2.35 4.48 -17.76
N LEU A 50 -1.59 4.33 -16.66
CA LEU A 50 -0.52 5.23 -16.24
C LEU A 50 0.82 4.50 -16.37
N HIS A 51 1.80 5.08 -17.07
CA HIS A 51 3.15 4.53 -17.15
C HIS A 51 4.05 5.20 -16.12
N LEU A 52 4.59 4.39 -15.21
CA LEU A 52 5.47 4.83 -14.15
C LEU A 52 6.90 4.39 -14.48
N THR A 53 7.82 5.36 -14.52
CA THR A 53 9.25 5.13 -14.68
C THR A 53 9.95 5.34 -13.34
N MET A 54 10.50 4.28 -12.77
CA MET A 54 11.34 4.32 -11.59
C MET A 54 12.81 4.28 -12.02
N THR A 55 13.63 5.18 -11.47
CA THR A 55 15.08 5.20 -11.72
C THR A 55 15.81 4.89 -10.42
N LEU A 56 16.62 3.84 -10.43
CA LEU A 56 17.55 3.51 -9.38
C LEU A 56 18.95 4.00 -9.77
N GLN A 57 19.79 4.30 -8.78
CA GLN A 57 21.18 4.63 -8.96
C GLN A 57 22.03 3.72 -8.06
N ARG A 58 22.93 2.95 -8.67
CA ARG A 58 23.93 2.17 -7.94
C ARG A 58 24.97 3.11 -7.34
N THR A 59 25.67 2.65 -6.31
CA THR A 59 26.78 3.40 -5.70
C THR A 59 27.91 3.68 -6.71
N SER A 60 28.08 2.81 -7.71
CA SER A 60 28.99 3.04 -8.85
C SER A 60 28.59 4.21 -9.76
N GLY A 61 27.39 4.77 -9.58
CA GLY A 61 26.82 5.82 -10.42
C GLY A 61 25.97 5.31 -11.58
N GLN A 62 25.96 4.00 -11.86
CA GLN A 62 25.13 3.40 -12.92
C GLN A 62 23.63 3.59 -12.61
N GLU A 63 22.88 4.06 -13.60
CA GLU A 63 21.42 4.16 -13.51
C GLU A 63 20.73 2.91 -14.05
N ILE A 64 19.71 2.44 -13.34
CA ILE A 64 18.81 1.37 -13.78
C ILE A 64 17.40 1.95 -13.86
N ARG A 65 16.68 1.67 -14.95
CA ARG A 65 15.32 2.17 -15.17
C ARG A 65 14.33 1.01 -15.26
N PHE A 66 13.24 1.12 -14.52
CA PHE A 66 12.10 0.22 -14.56
C PHE A 66 10.87 0.99 -15.03
N THR A 67 10.10 0.39 -15.93
CA THR A 67 8.83 0.94 -16.40
C THR A 67 7.71 -0.02 -16.05
N GLN A 68 6.71 0.46 -15.32
CA GLN A 68 5.52 -0.29 -14.97
C GLN A 68 4.29 0.39 -15.56
N CYS A 69 3.50 -0.35 -16.34
CA CYS A 69 2.18 0.09 -16.75
C CYS A 69 1.17 -0.30 -15.69
N VAL A 70 0.35 0.65 -15.25
CA VAL A 70 -0.69 0.45 -14.26
C VAL A 70 -2.03 0.85 -14.85
N VAL A 71 -3.01 -0.04 -14.77
CA VAL A 71 -4.41 0.27 -15.09
C VAL A 71 -5.12 0.72 -13.83
N LEU A 72 -5.64 1.94 -13.84
CA LEU A 72 -6.39 2.48 -12.71
C LEU A 72 -7.79 1.85 -12.64
N PRO A 73 -8.26 1.44 -11.46
CA PRO A 73 -9.62 0.92 -11.33
C PRO A 73 -10.68 1.94 -11.77
N ARG A 74 -11.75 1.47 -12.42
CA ARG A 74 -12.84 2.36 -12.87
C ARG A 74 -13.69 2.91 -11.72
N TYR A 75 -13.67 2.26 -10.56
CA TYR A 75 -14.45 2.62 -9.38
C TYR A 75 -13.74 3.65 -8.46
N LEU A 76 -12.61 4.23 -8.90
CA LEU A 76 -11.89 5.21 -8.10
C LEU A 76 -12.74 6.46 -7.82
N GLN A 77 -12.99 6.72 -6.53
CA GLN A 77 -13.72 7.90 -6.07
C GLN A 77 -12.80 8.99 -5.52
N SER A 78 -11.51 8.70 -5.29
CA SER A 78 -10.54 9.67 -4.79
C SER A 78 -10.06 10.60 -5.91
N SER A 79 -9.92 11.89 -5.61
CA SER A 79 -9.35 12.89 -6.54
C SER A 79 -7.82 12.85 -6.62
N THR A 80 -7.17 12.14 -5.69
CA THR A 80 -5.72 11.97 -5.66
C THR A 80 -5.34 10.56 -5.28
N LEU A 81 -4.25 10.06 -5.87
CA LEU A 81 -3.59 8.82 -5.48
C LEU A 81 -2.15 9.12 -5.07
N THR A 82 -1.63 8.33 -4.16
CA THR A 82 -0.23 8.36 -3.75
C THR A 82 0.49 7.15 -4.32
N VAL A 83 1.47 7.39 -5.18
CA VAL A 83 2.36 6.35 -5.71
C VAL A 83 3.63 6.36 -4.87
N ILE A 84 4.03 5.19 -4.40
CA ILE A 84 5.25 4.98 -3.63
C ILE A 84 6.07 3.92 -4.33
N ALA A 85 7.38 4.16 -4.46
CA ALA A 85 8.29 3.11 -4.89
C ALA A 85 9.55 3.11 -4.01
N GLY A 86 10.12 1.94 -3.78
CA GLY A 86 11.33 1.78 -2.99
C GLY A 86 11.59 0.33 -2.61
N GLY A 87 12.61 0.13 -1.78
CA GLY A 87 12.93 -1.19 -1.24
C GLY A 87 11.99 -1.61 -0.11
N ALA A 88 12.06 -2.89 0.24
CA ALA A 88 11.23 -3.50 1.30
C ALA A 88 11.26 -2.70 2.62
N ALA A 89 12.45 -2.32 3.09
CA ALA A 89 12.60 -1.59 4.34
C ALA A 89 11.90 -0.22 4.32
N GLY A 90 12.08 0.55 3.23
CA GLY A 90 11.43 1.85 3.08
C GLY A 90 9.91 1.75 3.00
N LEU A 91 9.40 0.71 2.32
CA LEU A 91 7.96 0.49 2.21
C LEU A 91 7.34 0.07 3.55
N ILE A 92 8.00 -0.81 4.30
CA ILE A 92 7.57 -1.21 5.65
C ILE A 92 7.45 0.02 6.55
N GLN A 93 8.46 0.91 6.57
CA GLN A 93 8.40 2.15 7.34
C GLN A 93 7.22 3.05 6.92
N ALA A 94 7.00 3.19 5.61
CA ALA A 94 5.86 3.96 5.09
C ALA A 94 4.49 3.34 5.42
N GLU A 95 4.41 2.02 5.55
CA GLU A 95 3.19 1.34 5.99
C GLU A 95 2.98 1.50 7.49
N MET A 96 4.03 1.37 8.31
CA MET A 96 3.95 1.63 9.76
C MET A 96 3.49 3.05 10.08
N GLN A 97 3.89 4.04 9.26
CA GLN A 97 3.44 5.43 9.43
C GLN A 97 1.95 5.64 9.10
N SER A 98 1.43 4.92 8.10
CA SER A 98 0.06 5.05 7.61
C SER A 98 -0.94 4.12 8.32
N ASN A 99 -0.45 2.99 8.80
CA ASN A 99 -1.17 1.95 9.54
C ASN A 99 -0.21 1.28 10.56
N PRO A 100 -0.01 1.92 11.74
CA PRO A 100 0.89 1.41 12.77
C PRO A 100 0.57 -0.03 13.23
N ASP A 101 -0.72 -0.39 13.23
CA ASP A 101 -1.19 -1.67 13.76
C ASP A 101 -0.94 -2.84 12.81
N LYS A 102 -0.67 -2.59 11.51
CA LYS A 102 -0.34 -3.65 10.53
C LYS A 102 0.83 -4.52 11.00
N TYR A 103 1.76 -3.94 11.76
CA TYR A 103 2.97 -4.61 12.24
C TYR A 103 2.95 -4.90 13.74
N ARG A 104 1.77 -4.84 14.37
CA ARG A 104 1.57 -5.20 15.77
C ARG A 104 0.78 -6.52 15.83
N PRO A 105 1.45 -7.68 15.89
CA PRO A 105 0.76 -8.94 16.02
C PRO A 105 0.05 -9.02 17.38
N ASP A 106 -1.10 -9.67 17.43
CA ASP A 106 -1.85 -9.98 18.66
C ASP A 106 -1.75 -11.46 19.05
N SER A 107 -1.12 -12.28 18.20
CA SER A 107 -0.89 -13.70 18.45
C SER A 107 0.41 -14.20 17.81
N PHE A 108 0.93 -15.33 18.30
CA PHE A 108 2.09 -15.99 17.70
C PHE A 108 1.83 -16.40 16.24
N SER A 109 0.63 -16.87 15.90
CA SER A 109 0.26 -17.22 14.53
C SER A 109 0.31 -16.01 13.59
N GLN A 110 -0.16 -14.84 14.06
CA GLN A 110 -0.06 -13.59 13.29
C GLN A 110 1.38 -13.10 13.16
N LEU A 111 2.21 -13.31 14.20
CA LEU A 111 3.65 -13.07 14.10
C LEU A 111 4.28 -13.95 13.02
N CYS A 112 3.96 -15.26 12.98
CA CYS A 112 4.44 -16.16 11.93
C CYS A 112 4.00 -15.72 10.53
N ALA A 113 2.73 -15.35 10.35
CA ALA A 113 2.24 -14.84 9.07
C ALA A 113 3.01 -13.59 8.59
N LEU A 114 3.29 -12.65 9.51
CA LEU A 114 4.12 -11.47 9.21
C LEU A 114 5.58 -11.81 8.85
N LEU A 115 6.09 -12.97 9.29
CA LEU A 115 7.42 -13.47 8.94
C LEU A 115 7.44 -14.18 7.59
N GLU A 116 6.38 -14.88 7.25
CA GLU A 116 6.22 -15.58 5.97
C GLU A 116 5.96 -14.61 4.81
N GLU A 117 5.14 -13.57 5.01
CA GLU A 117 4.82 -12.56 4.00
C GLU A 117 5.94 -11.51 3.80
N ARG A 118 7.18 -11.86 4.16
CA ARG A 118 8.28 -10.90 4.10
C ARG A 118 8.67 -10.56 2.68
N ARG A 119 8.61 -9.25 2.42
CA ARG A 119 9.21 -8.62 1.26
C ARG A 119 10.73 -8.88 1.23
N THR A 120 11.20 -9.45 0.13
CA THR A 120 12.63 -9.63 -0.16
C THR A 120 13.28 -8.29 -0.49
N SER A 121 14.58 -8.16 -0.19
CA SER A 121 15.34 -6.91 -0.36
C SER A 121 15.76 -6.62 -1.80
N ASP A 122 15.70 -7.61 -2.69
CA ASP A 122 16.11 -7.59 -4.09
C ASP A 122 15.02 -7.13 -5.08
N ASN A 123 13.84 -6.80 -4.55
CA ASN A 123 12.68 -6.34 -5.30
C ASN A 123 12.47 -4.82 -5.14
N LEU A 124 12.19 -4.17 -6.26
CA LEU A 124 11.60 -2.83 -6.29
C LEU A 124 10.10 -2.96 -6.10
N TYR A 125 9.61 -2.46 -4.97
CA TYR A 125 8.18 -2.41 -4.73
C TYR A 125 7.61 -1.11 -5.28
N LEU A 126 6.50 -1.23 -5.99
CA LEU A 126 5.66 -0.12 -6.41
C LEU A 126 4.30 -0.30 -5.75
N GLN A 127 3.81 0.74 -5.08
CA GLN A 127 2.54 0.69 -4.38
C GLN A 127 1.71 1.92 -4.74
N ILE A 128 0.43 1.68 -5.00
CA ILE A 128 -0.55 2.75 -5.20
C ILE A 128 -1.48 2.75 -4.02
N ARG A 129 -1.64 3.92 -3.43
CA ARG A 129 -2.50 4.14 -2.28
C ARG A 129 -3.51 5.21 -2.58
N GLU A 130 -4.70 5.03 -2.05
CA GLU A 130 -5.71 6.07 -2.00
C GLU A 130 -5.81 6.65 -0.57
N PRO A 131 -6.14 7.94 -0.43
CA PRO A 131 -6.46 8.51 0.88
C PRO A 131 -7.68 7.81 1.48
N ALA A 132 -7.53 7.28 2.69
CA ALA A 132 -8.65 6.78 3.46
C ALA A 132 -9.16 7.90 4.38
N ARG A 133 -10.49 8.09 4.45
CA ARG A 133 -11.13 8.96 5.45
C ARG A 133 -11.89 8.04 6.41
N GLY A 134 -11.31 7.70 7.54
CA GLY A 134 -11.98 6.82 8.51
C GLY A 134 -11.31 6.76 9.87
N MET A 135 -12.15 6.80 10.90
CA MET A 135 -11.86 6.67 12.33
C MET A 135 -12.81 5.57 12.81
N VAL A 136 -12.28 4.37 13.05
CA VAL A 136 -13.10 3.21 13.46
C VAL A 136 -13.64 3.45 14.87
N VAL A 137 -14.97 3.57 15.06
CA VAL A 137 -15.64 3.61 16.37
C VAL A 137 -16.75 2.55 16.41
N ASP A 138 -16.73 1.68 17.43
CA ASP A 138 -17.79 0.75 17.85
C ASP A 138 -18.73 0.16 16.77
N GLY A 139 -18.15 -0.52 15.78
CA GLY A 139 -18.89 -1.53 15.00
C GLY A 139 -19.83 -1.02 13.91
N GLU A 140 -19.84 0.28 13.60
CA GLU A 140 -20.51 0.79 12.40
C GLU A 140 -19.66 1.88 11.72
N GLU A 141 -18.99 1.50 10.62
CA GLU A 141 -18.43 2.44 9.65
C GLU A 141 -18.92 2.09 8.24
N LEU A 142 -19.30 3.14 7.52
CA LEU A 142 -19.93 3.15 6.22
C LEU A 142 -19.06 2.49 5.13
N THR A 143 -19.62 1.41 4.58
CA THR A 143 -19.41 0.80 3.26
C THR A 143 -18.10 1.07 2.52
N GLY A 144 -17.24 0.05 2.46
CA GLY A 144 -16.14 0.00 1.49
C GLY A 144 -15.03 -1.02 1.77
N LEU A 145 -15.16 -1.88 2.78
CA LEU A 145 -14.13 -2.88 3.11
C LEU A 145 -14.36 -4.21 2.36
N PRO A 146 -13.37 -4.71 1.61
CA PRO A 146 -13.41 -6.05 1.06
C PRO A 146 -13.47 -7.10 2.19
N PRO A 147 -14.14 -8.24 1.94
CA PRO A 147 -14.38 -9.29 2.95
C PRO A 147 -13.11 -9.93 3.55
N SER A 148 -11.92 -9.65 3.00
CA SER A 148 -10.64 -10.10 3.55
C SER A 148 -10.27 -9.43 4.88
N ILE A 149 -10.78 -8.23 5.19
CA ILE A 149 -10.49 -7.51 6.46
C ILE A 149 -11.45 -7.92 7.59
N LEU A 150 -12.64 -8.43 7.25
CA LEU A 150 -13.63 -8.88 8.23
C LEU A 150 -13.16 -10.08 9.07
N ARG A 151 -12.20 -10.86 8.56
CA ARG A 151 -11.79 -12.14 9.17
C ARG A 151 -10.82 -11.99 10.35
N THR A 152 -10.28 -10.80 10.60
CA THR A 152 -9.28 -10.56 11.67
C THR A 152 -9.82 -9.75 12.85
N MET A 153 -11.06 -9.23 12.79
CA MET A 153 -11.65 -8.36 13.84
C MET A 153 -12.42 -9.07 14.96
N ASN A 154 -11.92 -10.20 15.46
CA ASN A 154 -12.40 -10.76 16.74
C ASN A 154 -11.47 -10.34 17.88
N GLY A 155 -11.52 -9.06 18.25
CA GLY A 155 -10.74 -8.53 19.37
C GLY A 155 -10.89 -7.03 19.58
N ARG A 156 -11.82 -6.67 20.47
CA ARG A 156 -11.94 -5.46 21.33
C ARG A 156 -11.62 -4.07 20.73
N GLY A 157 -12.59 -3.16 20.90
CA GLY A 157 -12.58 -1.79 20.41
C GLY A 157 -11.38 -0.96 20.85
N SER A 158 -10.75 -0.33 19.87
CA SER A 158 -9.84 0.80 20.00
C SER A 158 -10.02 1.65 18.75
N GLU A 159 -10.06 2.98 18.90
CA GLU A 159 -10.20 3.92 17.80
C GLU A 159 -9.05 3.73 16.80
N ARG A 160 -9.36 3.35 15.55
CA ARG A 160 -8.33 3.00 14.54
C ARG A 160 -8.24 4.09 13.50
N ILE A 161 -7.05 4.69 13.34
CA ILE A 161 -6.82 5.76 12.36
C ILE A 161 -6.11 5.16 11.14
N LEU A 162 -6.84 4.95 10.05
CA LEU A 162 -6.26 4.56 8.76
C LEU A 162 -6.06 5.80 7.89
N ARG A 163 -4.81 6.14 7.56
CA ARG A 163 -4.50 7.34 6.75
C ARG A 163 -4.63 7.10 5.24
N ASP A 164 -4.24 5.92 4.79
CA ASP A 164 -4.29 5.52 3.39
C ASP A 164 -4.58 4.02 3.25
N ARG A 165 -5.17 3.63 2.12
CA ARG A 165 -5.43 2.24 1.74
C ARG A 165 -4.58 1.87 0.53
N VAL A 166 -3.97 0.69 0.57
CA VAL A 166 -3.24 0.13 -0.57
C VAL A 166 -4.24 -0.42 -1.58
N LEU A 167 -4.21 0.09 -2.81
CA LEU A 167 -5.03 -0.38 -3.93
C LEU A 167 -4.37 -1.51 -4.71
N ALA A 168 -3.07 -1.38 -4.92
CA ALA A 168 -2.28 -2.34 -5.68
C ALA A 168 -0.80 -2.26 -5.28
N GLU A 169 -0.13 -3.40 -5.41
CA GLU A 169 1.30 -3.54 -5.18
C GLU A 169 1.91 -4.42 -6.28
N TRP A 170 3.09 -4.01 -6.73
CA TRP A 170 3.93 -4.78 -7.64
C TRP A 170 5.29 -5.00 -7.01
N ALA A 171 5.80 -6.22 -7.09
CA ALA A 171 7.18 -6.55 -6.80
C ALA A 171 7.92 -6.74 -8.13
N ILE A 172 8.88 -5.86 -8.40
CA ILE A 172 9.65 -5.84 -9.66
C ILE A 172 11.07 -6.32 -9.34
N PRO A 173 11.52 -7.48 -9.85
CA PRO A 173 12.86 -7.99 -9.62
C PRO A 173 13.92 -6.99 -10.12
N ALA A 174 14.90 -6.67 -9.25
CA ALA A 174 15.95 -5.70 -9.56
C ALA A 174 17.38 -6.26 -9.40
N ASP A 175 17.54 -7.50 -8.95
CA ASP A 175 18.81 -8.21 -8.73
C ASP A 175 19.82 -7.44 -7.85
N CYS A 176 19.34 -6.49 -7.05
CA CYS A 176 20.13 -5.68 -6.13
C CYS A 176 19.28 -5.23 -4.93
N GLU A 177 19.93 -5.04 -3.79
CA GLU A 177 19.32 -4.45 -2.61
C GLU A 177 18.94 -2.99 -2.88
N ILE A 178 17.68 -2.66 -2.64
CA ILE A 178 17.16 -1.32 -2.89
C ILE A 178 17.02 -0.55 -1.59
N THR A 179 17.63 0.63 -1.57
CA THR A 179 17.57 1.56 -0.45
C THR A 179 16.72 2.78 -0.77
N GLY A 180 16.10 3.33 0.28
CA GLY A 180 15.28 4.52 0.20
C GLY A 180 13.86 4.29 -0.32
N LEU A 181 13.15 5.41 -0.44
CA LEU A 181 11.75 5.48 -0.82
C LEU A 181 11.53 6.79 -1.59
N LYS A 182 10.72 6.74 -2.64
CA LYS A 182 10.18 7.93 -3.29
C LYS A 182 8.67 7.86 -3.32
N ARG A 183 8.06 9.04 -3.30
CA ARG A 183 6.62 9.21 -3.31
C ARG A 183 6.25 10.31 -4.29
N MET A 184 5.16 10.13 -5.01
CA MET A 184 4.52 11.16 -5.83
C MET A 184 3.01 11.11 -5.65
N THR A 185 2.36 12.22 -5.98
CA THR A 185 0.90 12.32 -5.98
C THR A 185 0.42 12.43 -7.41
N VAL A 186 -0.55 11.58 -7.77
CA VAL A 186 -1.22 11.58 -9.07
C VAL A 186 -2.60 12.22 -8.88
N ARG A 187 -2.97 13.16 -9.75
CA ARG A 187 -4.31 13.75 -9.74
C ARG A 187 -5.23 12.93 -10.62
N ILE A 188 -6.41 12.61 -10.08
CA ILE A 188 -7.45 11.88 -10.78
C ILE A 188 -8.52 12.88 -11.22
N THR A 189 -8.68 13.02 -12.53
CA THR A 189 -9.76 13.84 -13.09
C THR A 189 -11.02 13.00 -13.10
N GLN A 190 -11.95 13.34 -12.22
CA GLN A 190 -13.25 12.68 -12.23
C GLN A 190 -14.03 13.15 -13.47
N PRO A 191 -14.70 12.24 -14.20
CA PRO A 191 -15.69 12.67 -15.15
C PRO A 191 -16.74 13.50 -14.41
N ARG A 192 -17.07 14.69 -14.93
CA ARG A 192 -18.19 15.49 -14.42
C ARG A 192 -19.41 14.58 -14.37
N THR A 193 -19.79 14.15 -13.17
CA THR A 193 -21.09 13.53 -12.97
C THR A 193 -22.08 14.68 -13.07
N ASN A 194 -22.59 14.90 -14.28
CA ASN A 194 -23.75 15.76 -14.48
C ASN A 194 -24.92 15.01 -13.85
N TRP A 195 -25.24 15.32 -12.60
CA TRP A 195 -26.55 14.95 -12.08
C TRP A 195 -27.55 15.77 -12.90
N PRO A 196 -28.54 15.17 -13.57
CA PRO A 196 -29.60 15.97 -14.17
C PRO A 196 -30.35 16.67 -13.04
N ASP A 197 -30.26 18.00 -13.01
CA ASP A 197 -31.08 18.91 -12.20
C ASP A 197 -32.55 18.94 -12.70
N ASP A 198 -33.13 17.78 -13.03
CA ASP A 198 -34.48 17.67 -13.61
C ASP A 198 -35.33 16.69 -12.81
N VAL A 199 -35.64 17.00 -11.54
CA VAL A 199 -36.93 16.61 -10.91
C VAL A 199 -37.30 17.61 -9.79
N GLN A 200 -37.43 18.90 -10.10
CA GLN A 200 -38.22 19.84 -9.29
C GLN A 200 -38.88 20.87 -10.20
N ASP A 201 -39.94 20.46 -10.90
CA ASP A 201 -41.14 21.28 -11.09
C ASP A 201 -42.16 20.47 -11.89
N GLY A 202 -43.19 19.96 -11.19
CA GLY A 202 -44.20 19.16 -11.86
C GLY A 202 -45.26 18.54 -10.97
N THR A 203 -45.61 19.13 -9.82
CA THR A 203 -46.85 18.76 -9.10
C THR A 203 -47.31 19.90 -8.17
N GLU A 204 -47.69 21.04 -8.73
CA GLU A 204 -48.66 21.94 -8.09
C GLU A 204 -49.47 22.64 -9.18
N GLN A 205 -50.56 21.99 -9.62
CA GLN A 205 -51.81 22.63 -10.07
C GLN A 205 -52.77 21.56 -10.61
N LEU A 206 -53.43 20.85 -9.69
CA LEU A 206 -54.67 20.14 -9.94
C LEU A 206 -55.29 19.79 -8.58
N PHE A 207 -56.04 20.75 -8.02
CA PHE A 207 -56.95 20.72 -6.84
C PHE A 207 -57.04 22.21 -6.40
N LEU A 208 -58.15 22.95 -6.36
CA LEU A 208 -59.61 22.78 -6.37
C LEU A 208 -60.20 24.01 -7.11
N GLU A 209 -61.28 23.86 -7.88
CA GLU A 209 -62.62 24.45 -7.61
C GLU A 209 -62.67 25.97 -7.33
#